data_AF-A0A133KN01-F1
#
_entry.id   AF-A0A133KN01-F1
#
_cell.length_a   1.000
_cell.length_b   1.000
_cell.length_c   1.000
_cell.angle_alpha   90.00
_cell.angle_beta   90.00
_cell.angle_gamma   90.00
#
_symmetry.space_group_name_H-M   'P 1'
#
loop_
_entity.id
_entity.type
_entity.pdbx_description
1 polymer ?
#
loop_
_entity_poly.entity_id
_entity_poly.type
_entity_poly.pdbx_seq_one_letter_code
_entity_poly.pdbx_strand_id
1 'polypeptide(L)'
;MQITTINGQPTLLIDRTLTTADAAPPAEVTDGMATITTTPPTPDMRHDAIPLAAIASWRTLLGIDSDEEAVAAILHVRDNGEPAPDPETGENAWTSAYNAIENAINTITAPDDNTPDDPLTAGRNKTRGLLGLPPLPSAATTIASADETDTPTTIALPEGVESTELSNLLAAHADDIVSATDRFIESLTHSDNGKEHV
;
A
#
# COMPACT_ATOMS: atom_id res chain seq x y z
N MET A 1 15.56 11.42 0.07
CA MET A 1 14.35 11.13 0.89
C MET A 1 14.65 11.49 2.35
N GLN A 2 13.64 11.68 3.19
CA GLN A 2 13.86 11.94 4.63
C GLN A 2 12.65 11.54 5.47
N ILE A 3 12.86 11.28 6.76
CA ILE A 3 11.76 11.14 7.74
C ILE A 3 11.72 12.39 8.61
N THR A 4 10.53 12.96 8.77
CA THR A 4 10.29 14.11 9.65
C THR A 4 8.98 13.93 10.42
N THR A 5 8.73 14.78 11.40
CA THR A 5 7.49 14.73 12.19
C THR A 5 6.48 15.71 11.62
N ILE A 6 5.34 15.20 11.14
CA ILE A 6 4.20 15.99 10.68
C ILE A 6 3.02 15.68 11.58
N ASN A 7 2.40 16.70 12.17
CA ASN A 7 1.27 16.54 13.11
C ASN A 7 1.53 15.55 14.25
N GLY A 8 2.78 15.47 14.73
CA GLY A 8 3.18 14.55 15.79
C GLY A 8 3.43 13.11 15.35
N GLN A 9 3.40 12.81 14.04
CA GLN A 9 3.66 11.48 13.49
C GLN A 9 4.93 11.46 12.62
N PRO A 10 5.81 10.45 12.79
CA PRO A 10 6.94 10.26 11.89
C PRO A 10 6.42 9.94 10.48
N THR A 11 6.91 10.69 9.50
CA THR A 11 6.43 10.71 8.13
C THR A 11 7.61 10.71 7.17
N LEU A 12 7.65 9.71 6.30
CA LEU A 12 8.57 9.58 5.18
C LEU A 12 8.18 10.57 4.07
N LEU A 13 9.13 11.39 3.63
CA LEU A 13 9.02 12.30 2.51
C LEU A 13 9.87 11.80 1.34
N ILE A 14 9.21 11.60 0.20
CA ILE A 14 9.82 11.17 -1.06
C ILE A 14 9.52 12.23 -2.12
N ASP A 15 10.58 12.79 -2.69
CA ASP A 15 10.50 13.65 -3.86
C ASP A 15 10.75 12.78 -5.09
N ARG A 16 9.80 12.77 -6.03
CA ARG A 16 9.91 12.01 -7.28
C ARG A 16 9.57 12.87 -8.46
N THR A 17 10.26 12.65 -9.57
CA THR A 17 9.97 13.38 -10.80
C THR A 17 8.61 12.95 -11.38
N LEU A 18 7.81 13.90 -11.86
CA LEU A 18 6.62 13.54 -12.64
C LEU A 18 7.09 12.95 -13.97
N THR A 19 6.69 11.71 -14.26
CA THR A 19 6.91 11.11 -15.57
C THR A 19 5.94 11.73 -16.56
N THR A 20 6.34 11.86 -17.83
CA THR A 20 5.58 12.44 -18.96
C THR A 20 4.14 11.90 -19.11
N ALA A 21 3.81 10.77 -18.49
CA ALA A 21 2.46 10.22 -18.43
C ALA A 21 1.46 11.06 -17.61
N ASP A 22 1.92 11.98 -16.74
CA ASP A 22 1.07 12.87 -15.93
C ASP A 22 0.74 14.20 -16.64
N ALA A 23 1.33 14.46 -17.81
CA ALA A 23 0.99 15.62 -18.62
C ALA A 23 -0.35 15.37 -19.33
N ALA A 24 -1.44 15.90 -18.76
CA ALA A 24 -2.70 16.02 -19.49
C ALA A 24 -2.41 16.65 -20.88
N PRO A 25 -2.92 16.08 -21.99
CA PRO A 25 -2.68 16.65 -23.31
C PRO A 25 -3.14 18.11 -23.31
N PRO A 26 -2.36 19.04 -23.89
CA PRO A 26 -2.77 20.43 -23.93
C PRO A 26 -4.11 20.52 -24.64
N ALA A 27 -5.12 21.06 -23.95
CA ALA A 27 -6.41 21.34 -24.53
C ALA A 27 -6.20 22.13 -25.83
N GLU A 28 -6.83 21.68 -26.92
CA GLU A 28 -6.71 22.30 -28.23
C GLU A 28 -7.19 23.76 -28.14
N VAL A 29 -6.24 24.69 -28.21
CA VAL A 29 -6.51 26.13 -28.09
C VAL A 29 -7.18 26.58 -29.39
N THR A 30 -8.46 26.96 -29.31
CA THR A 30 -9.16 27.60 -30.42
C THR A 30 -8.53 28.97 -30.69
N ASP A 31 -8.23 29.22 -31.96
CA ASP A 31 -7.52 30.40 -32.46
C ASP A 31 -8.19 31.72 -32.02
N GLY A 32 -7.47 32.58 -31.28
CA GLY A 32 -7.93 33.94 -30.95
C GLY A 32 -7.63 34.50 -29.55
N MET A 33 -7.09 33.74 -28.59
CA MET A 33 -6.70 34.30 -27.28
C MET A 33 -5.19 34.56 -27.21
N ALA A 34 -4.80 35.80 -26.92
CA ALA A 34 -3.41 36.19 -26.69
C ALA A 34 -2.82 35.38 -25.52
N THR A 35 -1.95 34.42 -25.84
CA THR A 35 -1.21 33.63 -24.86
C THR A 35 -0.16 34.53 -24.21
N ILE A 36 -0.42 34.94 -22.97
CA ILE A 36 0.65 35.25 -22.02
C ILE A 36 1.46 33.97 -21.83
N THR A 37 2.66 33.92 -22.41
CA THR A 37 3.64 32.86 -22.12
C THR A 37 4.13 33.06 -20.69
N THR A 38 3.30 32.69 -19.71
CA THR A 38 3.86 32.31 -18.42
C THR A 38 4.59 31.01 -18.72
N THR A 39 5.92 31.03 -18.66
CA THR A 39 6.64 29.78 -18.47
C THR A 39 6.01 29.13 -17.24
N PRO A 40 5.44 27.92 -17.34
CA PRO A 40 4.91 27.24 -16.17
C PRO A 40 6.02 27.20 -15.11
N PRO A 41 5.70 27.41 -13.81
CA PRO A 41 6.70 27.19 -12.76
C PRO A 41 7.26 25.80 -12.99
N THR A 42 8.58 25.63 -12.93
CA THR A 42 9.30 24.39 -13.26
C THR A 42 8.43 23.19 -12.91
N PRO A 43 7.78 22.55 -13.90
CA PRO A 43 6.95 21.41 -13.62
C PRO A 43 7.90 20.27 -13.22
N ASP A 44 7.35 19.17 -12.75
CA ASP A 44 8.04 17.88 -12.72
C ASP A 44 8.50 17.35 -11.35
N MET A 45 7.98 17.83 -10.21
CA MET A 45 8.20 17.14 -8.92
C MET A 45 6.88 16.84 -8.20
N ARG A 46 6.69 15.57 -7.84
CA ARG A 46 5.66 15.09 -6.91
C ARG A 46 6.30 14.83 -5.54
N HIS A 47 5.60 15.28 -4.51
CA HIS A 47 5.99 15.14 -3.11
C HIS A 47 5.07 14.15 -2.41
N ASP A 48 5.60 12.97 -2.10
CA ASP A 48 4.87 11.92 -1.39
C ASP A 48 5.20 11.98 0.11
N ALA A 49 4.17 12.18 0.93
CA ALA A 49 4.25 12.08 2.38
C ALA A 49 3.58 10.78 2.85
N ILE A 50 4.34 9.89 3.47
CA ILE A 50 3.88 8.57 3.94
C ILE A 50 4.12 8.47 5.45
N PRO A 51 3.08 8.56 6.29
CA PRO A 51 3.22 8.30 7.71
C PRO A 51 3.75 6.90 7.96
N LEU A 52 4.67 6.70 8.90
CA LEU A 52 5.17 5.36 9.22
C LEU A 52 4.06 4.43 9.73
N ALA A 53 3.00 5.01 10.32
CA ALA A 53 1.78 4.27 10.66
C ALA A 53 1.04 3.71 9.43
N ALA A 54 1.10 4.40 8.28
CA ALA A 54 0.54 3.86 7.05
C ALA A 54 1.37 2.66 6.56
N ILE A 55 2.70 2.74 6.62
CA ILE A 55 3.59 1.60 6.29
C ILE A 55 3.23 0.39 7.15
N ALA A 56 3.09 0.59 8.47
CA ALA A 56 2.69 -0.47 9.40
C ALA A 56 1.33 -1.09 9.04
N SER A 57 0.28 -0.27 8.84
CA SER A 57 -1.05 -0.78 8.48
C SER A 57 -1.04 -1.53 7.14
N TRP A 58 -0.32 -1.03 6.14
CA TRP A 58 -0.22 -1.67 4.83
C TRP A 58 0.51 -3.01 4.91
N ARG A 59 1.57 -3.11 5.73
CA ARG A 59 2.24 -4.40 6.00
C ARG A 59 1.27 -5.43 6.55
N THR A 60 0.52 -5.07 7.58
CA THR A 60 -0.44 -5.99 8.20
C THR A 60 -1.56 -6.39 7.24
N LEU A 61 -2.15 -5.42 6.53
CA LEU A 61 -3.30 -5.63 5.63
C LEU A 61 -2.94 -6.41 4.36
N LEU A 62 -1.74 -6.23 3.82
CA LEU A 62 -1.32 -6.86 2.56
C LEU A 62 -0.42 -8.09 2.77
N GLY A 63 -0.07 -8.40 4.02
CA GLY A 63 0.85 -9.49 4.36
C GLY A 63 2.26 -9.26 3.81
N ILE A 64 2.76 -8.03 3.92
CA ILE A 64 4.08 -7.64 3.41
C ILE A 64 5.13 -7.76 4.51
N ASP A 65 6.23 -8.43 4.19
CA ASP A 65 7.31 -8.72 5.15
C ASP A 65 8.35 -7.59 5.26
N SER A 66 8.44 -6.69 4.28
CA SER A 66 9.43 -5.58 4.28
C SER A 66 8.79 -4.19 4.29
N ASP A 67 9.45 -3.21 4.91
CA ASP A 67 8.94 -1.84 4.94
C ASP A 67 9.04 -1.18 3.56
N GLU A 68 10.05 -1.52 2.78
CA GLU A 68 10.29 -1.04 1.42
C GLU A 68 9.18 -1.49 0.46
N GLU A 69 8.76 -2.75 0.54
CA GLU A 69 7.66 -3.27 -0.28
C GLU A 69 6.32 -2.61 0.10
N ALA A 70 6.11 -2.27 1.38
CA ALA A 70 4.92 -1.53 1.78
C ALA A 70 4.93 -0.09 1.25
N VAL A 71 6.10 0.58 1.23
CA VAL A 71 6.25 1.87 0.54
C VAL A 71 5.98 1.73 -0.96
N ALA A 72 6.49 0.67 -1.60
CA ALA A 72 6.22 0.39 -3.01
C ALA A 72 4.72 0.21 -3.29
N ALA A 73 4.01 -0.52 -2.44
CA ALA A 73 2.57 -0.70 -2.52
C ALA A 73 1.80 0.62 -2.42
N ILE A 74 2.16 1.46 -1.45
CA ILE A 74 1.53 2.77 -1.23
C ILE A 74 1.73 3.66 -2.46
N LEU A 75 2.96 3.73 -2.99
CA LEU A 75 3.25 4.53 -4.18
C LEU A 75 2.53 3.99 -5.41
N HIS A 76 2.47 2.67 -5.58
CA HIS A 76 1.72 2.03 -6.66
C HIS A 76 0.25 2.45 -6.66
N VAL A 77 -0.43 2.36 -5.52
CA VAL A 77 -1.86 2.73 -5.43
C VAL A 77 -2.06 4.23 -5.59
N ARG A 78 -1.12 5.07 -5.14
CA ARG A 78 -1.18 6.52 -5.40
C ARG A 78 -1.08 6.88 -6.88
N ASP A 79 -0.43 6.03 -7.67
CA ASP A 79 -0.24 6.24 -9.10
C ASP A 79 -1.39 5.68 -9.93
N ASN A 80 -1.97 4.57 -9.50
CA ASN A 80 -3.00 3.84 -10.25
C ASN A 80 -4.42 4.09 -9.73
N GLY A 81 -4.56 4.70 -8.54
CA GLY A 81 -5.83 4.92 -7.86
C GLY A 81 -6.32 3.69 -7.11
N GLU A 82 -7.17 3.93 -6.10
CA GLU A 82 -7.95 2.86 -5.47
C GLU A 82 -9.21 2.61 -6.32
N PRO A 83 -9.61 1.34 -6.56
CA PRO A 83 -10.87 1.06 -7.24
C PRO A 83 -12.06 1.64 -6.45
N ALA A 84 -13.11 2.01 -7.17
CA ALA A 84 -14.35 2.42 -6.53
C ALA A 84 -14.92 1.27 -5.67
N PRO A 85 -15.55 1.58 -4.51
CA PRO A 85 -16.26 0.58 -3.74
C PRO A 85 -17.31 -0.15 -4.58
N ASP A 86 -17.53 -1.42 -4.25
CA ASP A 86 -18.56 -2.23 -4.89
C ASP A 86 -19.94 -1.57 -4.70
N PRO A 87 -20.69 -1.31 -5.77
CA PRO A 87 -21.92 -0.52 -5.69
C PRO A 87 -23.10 -1.28 -5.05
N GLU A 88 -23.05 -2.60 -4.98
CA GLU A 88 -24.12 -3.43 -4.41
C GLU A 88 -23.92 -3.67 -2.91
N THR A 89 -22.68 -3.89 -2.50
CA THR A 89 -22.31 -4.26 -1.12
C THR A 89 -21.72 -3.11 -0.32
N GLY A 90 -21.17 -2.08 -0.99
CA GLY A 90 -20.43 -0.98 -0.36
C GLY A 90 -19.01 -1.36 0.09
N GLU A 91 -18.54 -2.58 -0.19
CA GLU A 91 -17.19 -3.03 0.17
C GLU A 91 -16.13 -2.27 -0.63
N ASN A 92 -15.07 -1.82 0.04
CA ASN A 92 -13.91 -1.24 -0.63
C ASN A 92 -12.81 -2.29 -0.83
N ALA A 93 -11.70 -1.90 -1.46
CA ALA A 93 -10.58 -2.79 -1.74
C ALA A 93 -10.06 -3.51 -0.48
N TRP A 94 -10.17 -2.86 0.68
CA TRP A 94 -9.59 -3.29 1.95
C TRP A 94 -10.50 -4.17 2.79
N THR A 95 -11.82 -4.17 2.54
CA THR A 95 -12.80 -4.87 3.38
C THR A 95 -12.44 -6.35 3.58
N SER A 96 -11.91 -7.00 2.54
CA SER A 96 -11.56 -8.42 2.61
C SER A 96 -10.34 -8.71 3.50
N ALA A 97 -9.33 -7.83 3.51
CA ALA A 97 -8.18 -7.96 4.41
C ALA A 97 -8.59 -7.72 5.87
N TYR A 98 -9.39 -6.67 6.13
CA TYR A 98 -9.89 -6.38 7.48
C TYR A 98 -10.70 -7.55 8.05
N ASN A 99 -11.71 -8.03 7.31
CA ASN A 99 -12.54 -9.16 7.75
C ASN A 99 -11.69 -10.42 8.04
N ALA A 100 -10.67 -10.67 7.22
CA ALA A 100 -9.81 -11.83 7.38
C ALA A 100 -8.90 -11.72 8.61
N ILE A 101 -8.36 -10.53 8.89
CA ILE A 101 -7.56 -10.26 10.10
C ILE A 101 -8.43 -10.33 11.36
N GLU A 102 -9.62 -9.72 11.35
CA GLU A 102 -10.55 -9.78 12.47
C GLU A 102 -10.94 -11.23 12.78
N ASN A 103 -11.22 -12.03 11.75
CA ASN A 103 -11.52 -13.45 11.93
C ASN A 103 -10.32 -14.24 12.48
N ALA A 104 -9.11 -13.95 12.00
CA ALA A 104 -7.88 -14.57 12.49
C ALA A 104 -7.57 -14.21 13.95
N ILE A 105 -7.83 -12.96 14.35
CA ILE A 105 -7.68 -12.48 15.74
C ILE A 105 -8.69 -13.18 16.66
N ASN A 106 -9.94 -13.32 16.22
CA ASN A 106 -11.02 -13.89 17.04
C ASN A 106 -11.00 -15.43 17.10
N THR A 107 -10.35 -16.09 16.14
CA THR A 107 -10.22 -17.55 16.10
C THR A 107 -8.96 -17.98 16.86
N ILE A 108 -9.11 -18.34 18.15
CA ILE A 108 -8.03 -18.93 18.99
C ILE A 108 -7.75 -20.40 18.63
N THR A 109 -7.95 -20.79 17.37
CA THR A 109 -7.69 -22.16 16.92
C THR A 109 -6.55 -22.13 15.94
N ALA A 110 -5.49 -22.89 16.24
CA ALA A 110 -4.35 -23.05 15.34
C ALA A 110 -4.88 -23.44 13.95
N PRO A 111 -4.40 -22.81 12.86
CA PRO A 111 -4.84 -23.17 11.52
C PRO A 111 -4.50 -24.64 11.27
N ASP A 112 -5.46 -25.39 10.73
CA ASP A 112 -5.20 -26.73 10.22
C ASP A 112 -4.17 -26.61 9.07
N ASP A 113 -3.00 -27.22 9.28
CA ASP A 113 -1.74 -27.09 8.52
C ASP A 113 -1.80 -27.59 7.06
N ASN A 114 -2.99 -27.78 6.48
CA ASN A 114 -3.17 -28.40 5.15
C ASN A 114 -4.26 -27.76 4.27
N THR A 115 -4.73 -26.55 4.57
CA THR A 115 -5.67 -25.85 3.67
C THR A 115 -4.91 -24.99 2.66
N PRO A 116 -5.04 -25.22 1.34
CA PRO A 116 -4.54 -24.31 0.34
C PRO A 116 -5.27 -22.98 0.50
N ASP A 117 -4.52 -21.92 0.81
CA ASP A 117 -4.96 -20.58 1.17
C ASP A 117 -5.82 -20.54 2.45
N ASP A 118 -5.15 -20.33 3.59
CA ASP A 118 -5.85 -20.01 4.82
C ASP A 118 -6.69 -18.71 4.64
N PRO A 119 -7.81 -18.53 5.36
CA PRO A 119 -8.70 -17.40 5.18
C PRO A 119 -8.02 -16.02 5.24
N LEU A 120 -6.93 -15.88 6.00
CA LEU A 120 -6.14 -14.65 6.07
C LEU A 120 -5.45 -14.37 4.73
N THR A 121 -4.78 -15.37 4.16
CA THR A 121 -4.12 -15.27 2.85
C THR A 121 -5.12 -14.99 1.74
N ALA A 122 -6.30 -15.62 1.77
CA ALA A 122 -7.35 -15.36 0.79
C ALA A 122 -7.86 -13.90 0.84
N GLY A 123 -8.12 -13.36 2.04
CA GLY A 123 -8.56 -11.97 2.21
C GLY A 123 -7.51 -10.94 1.76
N ARG A 124 -6.24 -11.23 2.03
CA ARG A 124 -5.08 -10.45 1.57
C ARG A 124 -4.96 -10.48 0.05
N ASN A 125 -5.04 -11.66 -0.58
CA ASN A 125 -4.94 -11.79 -2.03
C ASN A 125 -6.10 -11.12 -2.77
N LYS A 126 -7.33 -11.16 -2.22
CA LYS A 126 -8.46 -10.38 -2.79
C LYS A 126 -8.17 -8.88 -2.76
N THR A 127 -7.67 -8.36 -1.64
CA THR A 127 -7.27 -6.95 -1.51
C THR A 127 -6.15 -6.59 -2.48
N ARG A 128 -5.09 -7.39 -2.55
CA ARG A 128 -3.96 -7.19 -3.48
C ARG A 128 -4.42 -7.18 -4.94
N GLY A 129 -5.28 -8.13 -5.33
CA GLY A 129 -5.84 -8.19 -6.68
C GLY A 129 -6.68 -6.96 -7.05
N LEU A 130 -7.48 -6.42 -6.12
CA LEU A 130 -8.25 -5.18 -6.33
C LEU A 130 -7.34 -3.96 -6.48
N LEU A 131 -6.21 -3.93 -5.78
CA LEU A 131 -5.21 -2.85 -5.85
C LEU A 131 -4.22 -3.00 -7.02
N GLY A 132 -4.36 -4.03 -7.86
CA GLY A 132 -3.42 -4.31 -8.96
C GLY A 132 -2.05 -4.83 -8.50
N LEU A 133 -1.96 -5.35 -7.27
CA LEU A 133 -0.73 -5.84 -6.67
C LEU A 133 -0.56 -7.36 -6.92
N PRO A 134 0.68 -7.85 -7.07
CA PRO A 134 0.97 -9.28 -7.20
C PRO A 134 0.45 -10.08 -6.00
N PRO A 135 -0.08 -11.30 -6.17
CA PRO A 135 -0.53 -12.12 -5.05
C PRO A 135 0.62 -12.55 -4.13
N LEU A 136 0.31 -12.91 -2.89
CA LEU A 136 1.26 -13.55 -1.99
C LEU A 136 1.67 -14.92 -2.55
N PRO A 137 2.92 -15.38 -2.33
CA PRO A 137 3.35 -16.68 -2.78
C PRO A 137 2.53 -17.79 -2.10
N SER A 138 1.77 -18.58 -2.87
CA SER A 138 1.13 -19.78 -2.34
C SER A 138 2.20 -20.80 -1.93
N ALA A 139 1.98 -21.54 -0.85
CA ALA A 139 2.88 -22.63 -0.41
C ALA A 139 3.13 -23.69 -1.52
N ALA A 140 2.22 -23.82 -2.49
CA ALA A 140 2.36 -24.69 -3.67
C ALA A 140 3.38 -24.20 -4.72
N THR A 141 3.74 -22.91 -4.72
CA THR A 141 4.63 -22.29 -5.73
C THR A 141 6.09 -22.72 -5.56
N THR A 142 6.45 -23.25 -4.38
CA THR A 142 7.82 -23.69 -4.09
C THR A 142 8.24 -24.97 -4.84
N ILE A 143 7.32 -25.67 -5.51
CA ILE A 143 7.59 -26.98 -6.15
C ILE A 143 7.51 -26.95 -7.69
N ALA A 144 7.05 -25.87 -8.32
CA ALA A 144 6.81 -25.82 -9.77
C ALA A 144 7.62 -24.72 -10.48
N SER A 145 8.95 -24.74 -10.37
CA SER A 145 9.80 -24.00 -11.31
C SER A 145 9.93 -24.77 -12.63
N ALA A 146 8.96 -24.60 -13.53
CA ALA A 146 9.09 -24.90 -14.97
C ALA A 146 7.94 -24.33 -15.84
N ASP A 147 7.18 -23.32 -15.37
CA ASP A 147 6.22 -22.61 -16.23
C ASP A 147 6.66 -21.15 -16.38
N GLU A 148 6.87 -20.74 -17.63
CA GLU A 148 7.51 -19.49 -18.07
C GLU A 148 6.57 -18.27 -17.98
N THR A 149 5.71 -18.23 -16.97
CA THR A 149 5.02 -17.00 -16.57
C THR A 149 5.61 -16.54 -15.25
N ASP A 150 6.73 -15.82 -15.33
CA ASP A 150 7.42 -15.15 -14.23
C ASP A 150 6.51 -14.07 -13.65
N THR A 151 5.46 -14.52 -12.94
CA THR A 151 4.48 -13.64 -12.31
C THR A 151 5.18 -13.06 -11.09
N PRO A 152 5.41 -11.74 -11.04
CA PRO A 152 6.11 -11.14 -9.92
C PRO A 152 5.34 -11.44 -8.63
N THR A 153 6.06 -11.80 -7.58
CA THR A 153 5.50 -12.05 -6.24
C THR A 153 5.81 -10.91 -5.26
N THR A 154 6.60 -9.93 -5.70
CA THR A 154 7.03 -8.75 -4.92
C THR A 154 6.67 -7.47 -5.64
N ILE A 155 6.35 -6.44 -4.88
CA ILE A 155 6.01 -5.11 -5.41
C ILE A 155 7.31 -4.32 -5.63
N ALA A 156 7.57 -3.92 -6.87
CA ALA A 156 8.75 -3.14 -7.22
C ALA A 156 8.60 -1.66 -6.82
N LEU A 157 9.68 -1.06 -6.30
CA LEU A 157 9.74 0.39 -6.08
C LEU A 157 9.66 1.13 -7.42
N PRO A 158 8.97 2.29 -7.49
CA PRO A 158 8.92 3.10 -8.69
C PRO A 158 10.29 3.71 -9.03
N GLU A 159 10.47 4.07 -10.30
CA GLU A 159 11.69 4.74 -10.76
C GLU A 159 11.95 6.04 -9.96
N GLY A 160 13.23 6.29 -9.65
CA GLY A 160 13.65 7.46 -8.86
C GLY A 160 13.61 7.27 -7.34
N VAL A 161 13.16 6.12 -6.83
CA VAL A 161 13.26 5.77 -5.41
C VAL A 161 14.46 4.87 -5.16
N GLU A 162 15.48 5.42 -4.50
CA GLU A 162 16.73 4.70 -4.19
C GLU A 162 16.54 3.68 -3.06
N SER A 163 16.50 2.39 -3.41
CA SER A 163 16.22 1.29 -2.49
C SER A 163 17.14 1.26 -1.26
N THR A 164 18.46 1.45 -1.44
CA THR A 164 19.41 1.42 -0.32
C THR A 164 19.24 2.61 0.63
N GLU A 165 18.95 3.80 0.09
CA GLU A 165 18.68 4.98 0.92
C GLU A 165 17.40 4.79 1.72
N LEU A 166 16.33 4.31 1.06
CA LEU A 166 15.05 4.02 1.69
C LEU A 166 15.19 2.98 2.81
N SER A 167 15.89 1.87 2.53
CA SER A 167 16.13 0.80 3.49
C SER A 167 16.85 1.29 4.74
N ASN A 168 17.94 2.05 4.56
CA ASN A 168 18.68 2.64 5.69
C ASN A 168 17.83 3.60 6.53
N LEU A 169 17.00 4.41 5.86
CA LEU A 169 16.13 5.38 6.51
C LEU A 169 15.02 4.69 7.32
N LEU A 170 14.38 3.65 6.75
CA LEU A 170 13.35 2.86 7.44
C LEU A 170 13.95 2.05 8.60
N ALA A 171 15.14 1.46 8.41
CA ALA A 171 15.84 0.74 9.46
C ALA A 171 16.20 1.62 10.66
N ALA A 172 16.57 2.89 10.42
CA ALA A 172 16.82 3.86 11.48
C ALA A 172 15.56 4.21 12.32
N HIS A 173 14.37 3.95 11.77
CA HIS A 173 13.07 4.21 12.38
C HIS A 173 12.25 2.92 12.63
N ALA A 174 12.91 1.76 12.69
CA ALA A 174 12.24 0.48 12.86
C ALA A 174 11.37 0.43 14.12
N ASP A 175 11.83 1.01 15.23
CA ASP A 175 11.06 1.07 16.50
C ASP A 175 9.76 1.86 16.37
N ASP A 176 9.75 2.92 15.56
CA ASP A 176 8.55 3.73 15.30
C ASP A 176 7.51 2.92 14.50
N ILE A 177 7.98 2.13 13.51
CA ILE A 177 7.14 1.27 12.66
C ILE A 177 6.58 0.10 13.48
N VAL A 178 7.40 -0.55 14.31
CA VAL A 178 6.95 -1.62 15.22
C VAL A 178 5.90 -1.06 16.18
N SER A 179 6.16 0.08 16.81
CA SER A 179 5.20 0.73 17.71
C SER A 179 3.89 1.10 16.99
N ALA A 180 3.95 1.48 15.73
CA ALA A 180 2.76 1.78 14.93
C ALA A 180 1.99 0.50 14.55
N THR A 181 2.70 -0.59 14.30
CA THR A 181 2.11 -1.91 14.03
C THR A 181 1.33 -2.41 15.23
N ASP A 182 1.92 -2.32 16.43
CA ASP A 182 1.26 -2.70 17.68
C ASP A 182 -0.01 -1.89 17.92
N ARG A 183 0.05 -0.56 17.76
CA ARG A 183 -1.14 0.31 17.88
C ARG A 183 -2.21 -0.02 16.84
N PHE A 184 -1.81 -0.37 15.62
CA PHE A 184 -2.75 -0.75 14.58
C PHE A 184 -3.47 -2.06 14.97
N ILE A 185 -2.74 -3.09 15.36
CA ILE A 185 -3.31 -4.37 15.81
C ILE A 185 -4.22 -4.15 17.04
N GLU A 186 -3.79 -3.34 18.01
CA GLU A 186 -4.60 -2.97 19.17
C GLU A 186 -5.93 -2.33 18.74
N SER A 187 -5.91 -1.43 17.76
CA SER A 187 -7.13 -0.79 17.24
C SER A 187 -8.13 -1.77 16.61
N LEU A 188 -7.63 -2.85 15.98
CA LEU A 188 -8.48 -3.91 15.43
C LEU A 188 -9.13 -4.73 16.54
N THR A 189 -8.42 -4.96 17.64
CA THR A 189 -8.95 -5.72 18.80
C THR A 189 -9.93 -4.92 19.65
N HIS A 190 -9.76 -3.60 19.78
CA HIS A 190 -10.61 -2.76 20.63
C HIS A 190 -11.96 -2.41 19.99
N SER A 191 -12.07 -2.51 18.66
CA SER A 191 -13.29 -2.14 17.93
C SER A 191 -14.50 -3.06 18.22
N ASP A 192 -14.30 -4.25 18.79
CA ASP A 192 -15.40 -5.18 19.14
C ASP A 192 -16.06 -4.88 20.52
N ASN A 193 -15.40 -4.11 21.39
CA ASN A 193 -15.94 -3.77 22.72
C ASN A 193 -16.89 -2.55 22.72
N GLY A 194 -17.14 -1.92 21.56
CA GLY A 194 -17.91 -0.68 21.43
C GLY A 194 -19.40 -0.84 21.12
N LYS A 195 -19.96 -2.06 21.11
CA LYS A 195 -21.42 -2.27 20.97
C LYS A 195 -22.11 -2.20 22.33
N GLU A 196 -22.01 -1.06 23.00
CA GLU A 196 -23.02 -0.70 24.01
C GLU A 196 -24.31 -0.32 23.28
N HIS A 197 -25.26 -1.26 23.27
CA HIS A 197 -26.64 -1.01 22.89
C HIS A 197 -27.21 0.13 23.75
N VAL A 198 -27.56 1.24 23.13
CA VAL A 198 -28.50 2.25 23.69
C VAL A 198 -29.92 1.70 23.62
#